data_AF-A0A8B8NKE1-F1
#
_entry.id   AF-A0A8B8NKE1-F1
#
_cell.length_a   1.000
_cell.length_b   1.000
_cell.length_c   1.000
_cell.angle_alpha   90.00
_cell.angle_beta   90.00
_cell.angle_gamma   90.00
#
_symmetry.space_group_name_H-M   'P 1'
#
loop_
_entity.id
_entity.type
_entity.pdbx_description
1 polymer ?
#
loop_
_entity_poly.entity_id
_entity_poly.type
_entity_poly.pdbx_seq_one_letter_code
_entity_poly.pdbx_strand_id
1 'polypeptide(L)'
;MASSSSLLRLVFLILLSLSDSAIQIMGVEFGINYGQIANNLPSHSRVSTLLGSLNISRVKLYDADPNVLLAFSKSNVDFIIGLGNGDLQNMTDPVNAQDWIQQHVQPYIGQTRITCIVVGNEVLNSNNTQWMAYLLPAMQTVYLALSKLGLNQQVAVTTAHSLNILATSYPPSAGAFRQDLAEYLQPLLNFQAQIDTPFLINAYPYFAYKDNPSEVPLNYVLFQPNEGLTDPFTNLHYDNMLYAQIDAVYSAIKAMGHTDINVRISETGWPSKGDADEAGATLENAQIYNGNLLQRIEQKQGTPAKPSVPIDIYVFALFNENLKPGPTSERNYGLYYPDGTPVYSLGLQRYLPELYSAVSAAGTRVLPFFVVLVSITTFLMLI
;
A
#
# COMPACT_ATOMS: atom_id res chain seq x y z
N MET A 1 23.45 26.57 51.34
CA MET A 1 23.97 26.21 50.00
C MET A 1 23.67 24.76 49.58
N ALA A 2 23.05 23.92 50.43
CA ALA A 2 22.75 22.52 50.06
C ALA A 2 21.40 22.30 49.33
N SER A 3 20.49 23.30 49.33
CA SER A 3 19.17 23.16 48.69
C SER A 3 19.15 23.53 47.19
N SER A 4 20.15 24.28 46.70
CA SER A 4 20.23 24.67 45.29
C SER A 4 20.72 23.52 44.41
N SER A 5 21.60 22.64 44.92
CA SER A 5 22.13 21.51 44.14
C SER A 5 21.10 20.39 43.94
N SER A 6 20.18 20.20 44.88
CA SER A 6 19.09 19.22 44.77
C SER A 6 18.05 19.64 43.74
N LEU A 7 17.73 20.95 43.67
CA LEU A 7 16.82 21.49 42.67
C LEU A 7 17.43 21.39 41.26
N LEU A 8 18.72 21.69 41.13
CA LEU A 8 19.42 21.60 39.85
C LEU A 8 19.49 20.16 39.32
N ARG A 9 19.74 19.18 40.20
CA ARG A 9 19.73 17.75 39.85
C ARG A 9 18.34 17.27 39.44
N LEU A 10 17.29 17.75 40.11
CA LEU A 10 15.91 17.42 39.76
C LEU A 10 15.53 17.99 38.39
N VAL A 11 15.90 19.24 38.10
CA VAL A 11 15.69 19.85 36.78
C VAL A 11 16.46 19.11 35.68
N PHE A 12 17.71 18.69 35.96
CA PHE A 12 18.51 17.93 35.00
C PHE A 12 17.94 16.54 34.73
N LEU A 13 17.42 15.86 35.75
CA LEU A 13 16.71 14.57 35.61
C LEU A 13 15.39 14.71 34.85
N ILE A 14 14.64 15.79 35.08
CA ILE A 14 13.41 16.10 34.33
C ILE A 14 13.75 16.36 32.85
N LEU A 15 14.79 17.14 32.56
CA LEU A 15 15.25 17.40 31.18
C LEU A 15 15.76 16.14 30.48
N LEU A 16 16.45 15.24 31.19
CA LEU A 16 16.86 13.92 30.67
C LEU A 16 15.67 12.98 30.44
N SER A 17 14.63 13.06 31.28
CA SER A 17 13.39 12.28 31.07
C SER A 17 12.51 12.82 29.94
N LEU A 18 12.67 14.11 29.58
CA LEU A 18 12.00 14.73 28.44
C LEU A 18 12.75 14.53 27.12
N SER A 19 14.05 14.18 27.15
CA SER A 19 14.83 13.93 25.92
C SER A 19 14.59 12.56 25.27
N ASP A 20 14.01 11.59 25.99
CA ASP A 20 13.63 10.29 25.43
C ASP A 20 12.20 10.27 24.85
N SER A 21 11.51 11.41 24.86
CA SER A 21 10.38 11.61 23.94
C SER A 21 10.95 11.93 22.56
N ALA A 22 11.64 10.96 21.95
CA ALA A 22 11.70 10.92 20.49
C ALA A 22 10.22 10.97 20.06
N ILE A 23 9.80 12.09 19.48
CA ILE A 23 8.52 12.14 18.78
C ILE A 23 8.64 11.02 17.75
N GLN A 24 8.04 9.87 18.06
CA GLN A 24 7.86 8.81 17.10
C GLN A 24 6.91 9.45 16.11
N ILE A 25 7.47 10.02 15.03
CA ILE A 25 6.70 10.63 13.97
C ILE A 25 5.88 9.48 13.41
N MET A 26 4.64 9.33 13.90
CA MET A 26 3.74 8.25 13.48
C MET A 26 3.48 8.45 12.00
N GLY A 27 4.26 7.79 11.15
CA GLY A 27 3.94 7.69 9.73
C GLY A 27 2.57 7.07 9.60
N VAL A 28 1.75 7.56 8.69
CA VAL A 28 0.52 6.85 8.35
C VAL A 28 0.95 5.52 7.75
N GLU A 29 0.53 4.42 8.39
CA GLU A 29 0.99 3.08 8.06
C GLU A 29 0.22 2.54 6.85
N PHE A 30 0.37 3.18 5.69
CA PHE A 30 -0.17 2.72 4.41
C PHE A 30 0.96 2.38 3.43
N GLY A 31 0.66 1.50 2.47
CA GLY A 31 1.53 1.24 1.33
C GLY A 31 1.19 2.12 0.14
N ILE A 32 2.13 2.29 -0.78
CA ILE A 32 1.89 3.03 -2.03
C ILE A 32 2.25 2.14 -3.22
N ASN A 33 1.43 2.16 -4.26
CA ASN A 33 1.77 1.57 -5.55
C ASN A 33 2.73 2.51 -6.28
N TYR A 34 3.95 2.04 -6.56
CA TYR A 34 4.91 2.77 -7.39
C TYR A 34 4.84 2.24 -8.82
N GLY A 35 3.85 2.73 -9.56
CA GLY A 35 3.70 2.49 -10.99
C GLY A 35 4.76 3.23 -11.81
N GLN A 36 5.17 2.61 -12.92
CA GLN A 36 6.29 3.04 -13.76
C GLN A 36 5.94 3.15 -15.25
N ILE A 37 4.65 3.10 -15.61
CA ILE A 37 4.20 3.21 -17.01
C ILE A 37 4.16 4.70 -17.40
N ALA A 38 5.34 5.30 -17.45
CA ALA A 38 5.55 6.71 -17.78
C ALA A 38 6.97 6.96 -18.28
N ASN A 39 7.17 8.08 -18.98
CA ASN A 39 8.49 8.48 -19.51
C ASN A 39 9.07 9.76 -18.88
N ASN A 40 8.43 10.28 -17.84
CA ASN A 40 8.76 11.56 -17.21
C ASN A 40 8.90 11.48 -15.68
N LEU A 41 8.98 10.27 -15.11
CA LEU A 41 9.12 10.07 -13.66
C LEU A 41 10.51 10.53 -13.14
N PRO A 42 10.62 10.88 -11.84
CA PRO A 42 11.92 11.12 -11.21
C PRO A 42 12.80 9.87 -11.24
N SER A 43 14.11 10.05 -11.01
CA SER A 43 14.99 8.92 -10.75
C SER A 43 14.59 8.17 -9.48
N HIS A 44 14.81 6.85 -9.44
CA HIS A 44 14.42 6.02 -8.30
C HIS A 44 15.05 6.47 -6.96
N SER A 45 16.27 7.03 -6.98
CA SER A 45 16.90 7.60 -5.77
C SER A 45 16.15 8.83 -5.25
N ARG A 46 15.60 9.65 -6.15
CA ARG A 46 14.76 10.78 -5.77
C ARG A 46 13.40 10.31 -5.25
N VAL A 47 12.84 9.25 -5.83
CA VAL A 47 11.62 8.60 -5.31
C VAL A 47 11.86 8.03 -3.91
N SER A 48 12.99 7.36 -3.68
CA SER A 48 13.39 6.86 -2.36
C SER A 48 13.48 7.98 -1.32
N THR A 49 14.08 9.12 -1.69
CA THR A 49 14.13 10.31 -0.82
C THR A 49 12.74 10.89 -0.54
N LEU A 50 11.88 10.97 -1.57
CA LEU A 50 10.51 11.46 -1.44
C LEU A 50 9.72 10.57 -0.46
N LEU A 51 9.70 9.25 -0.67
CA LEU A 51 8.97 8.33 0.20
C LEU A 51 9.50 8.36 1.64
N GLY A 52 10.82 8.46 1.81
CA GLY A 52 11.44 8.69 3.12
C GLY A 52 10.94 9.96 3.80
N SER A 53 10.82 11.07 3.06
CA SER A 53 10.30 12.34 3.61
C SER A 53 8.81 12.30 3.99
N LEU A 54 8.05 11.38 3.38
CA LEU A 54 6.64 11.16 3.66
C LEU A 54 6.42 10.11 4.77
N ASN A 55 7.49 9.49 5.28
CA ASN A 55 7.48 8.29 6.12
C ASN A 55 6.64 7.15 5.53
N ILE A 56 6.66 6.98 4.20
CA ILE A 56 6.07 5.82 3.56
C ILE A 56 7.10 4.69 3.59
N SER A 57 6.79 3.64 4.36
CA SER A 57 7.67 2.50 4.58
C SER A 57 7.26 1.25 3.80
N ARG A 58 6.22 1.31 2.96
CA ARG A 58 5.69 0.15 2.23
C ARG A 58 5.41 0.50 0.78
N VAL A 59 5.98 -0.25 -0.15
CA VAL A 59 5.86 0.00 -1.59
C VAL A 59 5.48 -1.29 -2.30
N LYS A 60 4.52 -1.20 -3.23
CA LYS A 60 4.21 -2.27 -4.18
C LYS A 60 4.69 -1.87 -5.57
N LEU A 61 5.51 -2.74 -6.16
CA LEU A 61 5.92 -2.71 -7.56
C LEU A 61 5.11 -3.72 -8.36
N TYR A 62 4.97 -3.46 -9.67
CA TYR A 62 4.31 -4.36 -10.62
C TYR A 62 5.29 -5.31 -11.31
N ASP A 63 6.58 -5.15 -11.03
CA ASP A 63 7.70 -5.93 -11.51
C ASP A 63 8.72 -6.15 -10.37
N ALA A 64 9.90 -6.64 -10.72
CA ALA A 64 11.06 -6.73 -9.85
C ALA A 64 12.22 -5.87 -10.38
N ASP A 65 11.98 -4.59 -10.69
CA ASP A 65 13.00 -3.70 -11.26
C ASP A 65 14.24 -3.58 -10.34
N PRO A 66 15.40 -4.05 -10.77
CA PRO A 66 16.61 -4.00 -9.97
C PRO A 66 17.09 -2.57 -9.68
N ASN A 67 16.81 -1.61 -10.55
CA ASN A 67 17.21 -0.21 -10.36
C ASN A 67 16.43 0.42 -9.21
N VAL A 68 15.13 0.09 -9.08
CA VAL A 68 14.33 0.49 -7.94
C VAL A 68 14.86 -0.17 -6.67
N LEU A 69 15.01 -1.50 -6.67
CA LEU A 69 15.44 -2.23 -5.48
C LEU A 69 16.80 -1.75 -4.97
N LEU A 70 17.74 -1.42 -5.86
CA LEU A 70 19.04 -0.84 -5.50
C LEU A 70 18.92 0.58 -4.95
N ALA A 71 18.09 1.43 -5.54
CA ALA A 71 17.89 2.80 -5.08
C ALA A 71 17.27 2.90 -3.67
N PHE A 72 16.61 1.83 -3.23
CA PHE A 72 16.03 1.69 -1.89
C PHE A 72 16.88 0.84 -0.93
N SER A 73 18.12 0.51 -1.31
CA SER A 73 19.06 -0.20 -0.42
C SER A 73 19.19 0.53 0.92
N LYS A 74 18.97 -0.20 2.03
CA LYS A 74 19.04 0.30 3.42
C LYS A 74 18.03 1.41 3.78
N SER A 75 16.94 1.56 3.01
CA SER A 75 15.88 2.57 3.25
C SER A 75 14.83 2.17 4.30
N ASN A 76 14.89 0.93 4.83
CA ASN A 76 13.86 0.30 5.68
C ASN A 76 12.47 0.18 5.05
N VAL A 77 12.31 0.46 3.74
CA VAL A 77 11.05 0.27 3.02
C VAL A 77 10.84 -1.22 2.72
N ASP A 78 9.67 -1.73 3.08
CA ASP A 78 9.19 -3.06 2.72
C ASP A 78 8.61 -3.04 1.29
N PHE A 79 9.05 -4.00 0.47
CA PHE A 79 8.65 -4.16 -0.92
C PHE A 79 7.79 -5.40 -1.14
N ILE A 80 6.62 -5.16 -1.73
CA ILE A 80 5.93 -6.16 -2.55
C ILE A 80 6.42 -5.98 -3.99
N ILE A 81 6.89 -7.06 -4.62
CA ILE A 81 7.30 -7.07 -6.03
C ILE A 81 6.35 -7.92 -6.87
N GLY A 82 6.21 -7.55 -8.15
CA GLY A 82 5.32 -8.23 -9.08
C GLY A 82 6.05 -9.25 -9.95
N LEU A 83 5.39 -10.37 -10.20
CA LEU A 83 5.71 -11.31 -11.27
C LEU A 83 4.57 -11.23 -12.29
N GLY A 84 4.88 -10.79 -13.52
CA GLY A 84 3.89 -10.40 -14.50
C GLY A 84 3.04 -11.55 -15.04
N ASN A 85 1.83 -11.24 -15.52
CA ASN A 85 0.92 -12.24 -16.10
C ASN A 85 1.55 -13.03 -17.27
N GLY A 86 2.45 -12.40 -18.03
CA GLY A 86 3.18 -13.03 -19.13
C GLY A 86 4.14 -14.14 -18.70
N ASP A 87 4.59 -14.14 -17.44
CA ASP A 87 5.56 -15.12 -16.92
C ASP A 87 4.90 -16.36 -16.31
N LEU A 88 3.58 -16.35 -16.11
CA LEU A 88 2.86 -17.42 -15.41
C LEU A 88 3.14 -18.81 -15.98
N GLN A 89 3.13 -18.96 -17.31
CA GLN A 89 3.43 -20.23 -17.95
C GLN A 89 4.85 -20.71 -17.63
N ASN A 90 5.84 -19.83 -17.78
CA ASN A 90 7.25 -20.16 -17.55
C ASN A 90 7.50 -20.54 -16.09
N MET A 91 6.80 -19.87 -15.17
CA MET A 91 6.93 -20.13 -13.74
C MET A 91 6.33 -21.46 -13.32
N THR A 92 5.54 -22.15 -14.15
CA THR A 92 5.11 -23.53 -13.84
C THR A 92 6.26 -24.54 -13.83
N ASP A 93 7.43 -24.17 -14.37
CA ASP A 93 8.66 -24.94 -14.28
C ASP A 93 9.46 -24.57 -13.01
N PRO A 94 9.77 -25.54 -12.12
CA PRO A 94 10.54 -25.28 -10.90
C PRO A 94 11.94 -24.70 -11.13
N VAL A 95 12.61 -25.03 -12.24
CA VAL A 95 13.94 -24.49 -12.57
C VAL A 95 13.81 -23.01 -12.90
N ASN A 96 12.86 -22.65 -13.77
CA ASN A 96 12.62 -21.25 -14.12
C ASN A 96 12.20 -20.41 -12.91
N ALA A 97 11.35 -20.95 -12.03
CA ALA A 97 10.94 -20.26 -10.80
C ALA A 97 12.13 -20.03 -9.86
N GLN A 98 13.02 -21.03 -9.72
CA GLN A 98 14.24 -20.85 -8.94
C GLN A 98 15.15 -19.79 -9.57
N ASP A 99 15.43 -19.90 -10.87
CA ASP A 99 16.29 -18.94 -11.59
C ASP A 99 15.76 -17.50 -11.46
N TRP A 100 14.44 -17.31 -11.57
CA TRP A 100 13.81 -16.01 -11.36
C TRP A 100 14.09 -15.45 -9.97
N ILE A 101 13.96 -16.26 -8.91
CA ILE A 101 14.26 -15.81 -7.53
C ILE A 101 15.74 -15.48 -7.37
N GLN A 102 16.63 -16.30 -7.93
CA GLN A 102 18.08 -16.07 -7.84
C GLN A 102 18.51 -14.81 -8.60
N GLN A 103 17.79 -14.45 -9.66
CA GLN A 103 18.06 -13.27 -10.47
C GLN A 103 17.42 -11.99 -9.90
N HIS A 104 16.16 -12.06 -9.45
CA HIS A 104 15.33 -10.89 -9.14
C HIS A 104 15.15 -10.62 -7.64
N VAL A 105 15.47 -11.58 -6.76
CA VAL A 105 15.24 -11.45 -5.31
C VAL A 105 16.54 -11.57 -4.52
N GLN A 106 17.27 -12.69 -4.69
CA GLN A 106 18.49 -12.98 -3.91
C GLN A 106 19.54 -11.86 -3.91
N PRO A 107 19.82 -11.16 -5.03
CA PRO A 107 20.85 -10.12 -5.05
C PRO A 107 20.51 -8.90 -4.19
N TYR A 108 19.22 -8.67 -3.91
CA TYR A 108 18.73 -7.44 -3.29
C TYR A 108 18.28 -7.66 -1.84
N ILE A 109 17.77 -8.84 -1.51
CA ILE A 109 17.07 -9.12 -0.24
C ILE A 109 17.92 -8.91 1.04
N GLY A 110 19.25 -8.91 0.91
CA GLY A 110 20.17 -8.61 2.02
C GLY A 110 20.29 -7.12 2.37
N GLN A 111 19.85 -6.22 1.50
CA GLN A 111 19.93 -4.76 1.69
C GLN A 111 18.58 -4.05 1.51
N THR A 112 17.68 -4.64 0.74
CA THR A 112 16.34 -4.13 0.46
C THR A 112 15.33 -5.13 0.98
N ARG A 113 14.32 -4.66 1.73
CA ARG A 113 13.38 -5.53 2.44
C ARG A 113 12.27 -6.00 1.50
N ILE A 114 12.56 -7.00 0.68
CA ILE A 114 11.53 -7.68 -0.12
C ILE A 114 10.76 -8.62 0.81
N THR A 115 9.45 -8.41 0.94
CA THR A 115 8.58 -9.13 1.89
C THR A 115 7.52 -9.98 1.20
N CYS A 116 7.21 -9.72 -0.07
CA CYS A 116 6.20 -10.47 -0.80
C CYS A 116 6.44 -10.46 -2.32
N ILE A 117 6.13 -11.58 -2.96
CA ILE A 117 5.98 -11.70 -4.43
C ILE A 117 4.49 -11.86 -4.74
N VAL A 118 3.96 -10.96 -5.55
CA VAL A 118 2.62 -11.06 -6.13
C VAL A 118 2.73 -11.72 -7.50
N VAL A 119 2.27 -12.96 -7.61
CA VAL A 119 2.26 -13.77 -8.83
C VAL A 119 1.00 -13.46 -9.62
N GLY A 120 1.16 -12.68 -10.69
CA GLY A 120 0.07 -12.19 -11.50
C GLY A 120 -0.78 -11.10 -10.83
N ASN A 121 -1.43 -10.28 -11.65
CA ASN A 121 -2.34 -9.22 -11.26
C ASN A 121 -3.65 -9.32 -12.06
N GLU A 122 -4.76 -9.46 -11.34
CA GLU A 122 -6.12 -9.58 -11.87
C GLU A 122 -6.33 -10.70 -12.92
N VAL A 123 -5.56 -11.78 -12.80
CA VAL A 123 -5.54 -12.88 -13.78
C VAL A 123 -6.93 -13.46 -14.05
N LEU A 124 -7.73 -13.61 -12.99
CA LEU A 124 -9.09 -14.18 -13.05
C LEU A 124 -10.15 -13.21 -13.61
N ASN A 125 -9.79 -11.95 -13.85
CA ASN A 125 -10.62 -10.97 -14.58
C ASN A 125 -10.26 -10.90 -16.08
N SER A 126 -9.22 -11.63 -16.51
CA SER A 126 -8.82 -11.67 -17.92
C SER A 126 -9.72 -12.60 -18.74
N ASN A 127 -9.70 -12.47 -20.07
CA ASN A 127 -10.31 -13.45 -20.97
C ASN A 127 -9.34 -14.60 -21.33
N ASN A 128 -8.19 -14.70 -20.65
CA ASN A 128 -7.15 -15.67 -20.95
C ASN A 128 -7.22 -16.85 -19.98
N THR A 129 -7.95 -17.90 -20.38
CA THR A 129 -8.10 -19.13 -19.58
C THR A 129 -6.78 -19.87 -19.35
N GLN A 130 -5.79 -19.70 -20.22
CA GLN A 130 -4.45 -20.28 -19.99
C GLN A 130 -3.77 -19.62 -18.80
N TRP A 131 -3.83 -18.29 -18.69
CA TRP A 131 -3.29 -17.60 -17.51
C TRP A 131 -3.98 -18.02 -16.22
N MET A 132 -5.30 -18.21 -16.23
CA MET A 132 -6.04 -18.73 -15.07
C MET A 132 -5.54 -20.12 -14.66
N ALA A 133 -5.33 -21.01 -15.63
CA ALA A 133 -4.85 -22.36 -15.39
C ALA A 133 -3.39 -22.39 -14.89
N TYR A 134 -2.55 -21.44 -15.29
CA TYR A 134 -1.15 -21.36 -14.86
C TYR A 134 -0.93 -20.66 -13.53
N LEU A 135 -1.91 -19.88 -13.04
CA LEU A 135 -1.75 -19.05 -11.84
C LEU A 135 -1.35 -19.86 -10.61
N LEU A 136 -2.14 -20.88 -10.23
CA LEU A 136 -1.86 -21.67 -9.05
C LEU A 136 -0.57 -22.50 -9.18
N PRO A 137 -0.30 -23.21 -10.29
CA PRO A 137 0.99 -23.88 -10.48
C PRO A 137 2.19 -22.94 -10.36
N ALA A 138 2.12 -21.73 -10.94
CA ALA A 138 3.18 -20.73 -10.83
C ALA A 138 3.39 -20.24 -9.38
N MET A 139 2.30 -20.02 -8.63
CA MET A 139 2.40 -19.67 -7.20
C MET A 139 3.09 -20.78 -6.39
N GLN A 140 2.72 -22.05 -6.66
CA GLN A 140 3.27 -23.20 -5.96
C GLN A 140 4.77 -23.38 -6.21
N THR A 141 5.22 -23.29 -7.46
CA THR A 141 6.64 -23.41 -7.82
C THR A 141 7.48 -22.26 -7.29
N VAL A 142 6.98 -21.02 -7.34
CA VAL A 142 7.65 -19.85 -6.74
C VAL A 142 7.80 -20.04 -5.23
N TYR A 143 6.75 -20.46 -4.53
CA TYR A 143 6.82 -20.75 -3.09
C TYR A 143 7.82 -21.87 -2.76
N LEU A 144 7.78 -22.98 -3.51
CA LEU A 144 8.71 -24.10 -3.33
C LEU A 144 10.16 -23.68 -3.59
N ALA A 145 10.40 -22.84 -4.59
CA ALA A 145 11.73 -22.32 -4.89
C ALA A 145 12.24 -21.37 -3.79
N LEU A 146 11.39 -20.50 -3.25
CA LEU A 146 11.72 -19.72 -2.04
C LEU A 146 12.06 -20.64 -0.86
N SER A 147 11.28 -21.69 -0.64
CA SER A 147 11.53 -22.65 0.45
C SER A 147 12.85 -23.39 0.28
N LYS A 148 13.18 -23.83 -0.94
CA LYS A 148 14.45 -24.48 -1.27
C LYS A 148 15.66 -23.57 -1.04
N LEU A 149 15.48 -22.27 -1.25
CA LEU A 149 16.50 -21.24 -1.02
C LEU A 149 16.51 -20.70 0.42
N GLY A 150 15.62 -21.19 1.29
CA GLY A 150 15.51 -20.75 2.69
C GLY A 150 14.92 -19.35 2.88
N LEU A 151 14.17 -18.84 1.90
CA LEU A 151 13.62 -17.48 1.87
C LEU A 151 12.12 -17.40 2.19
N ASN A 152 11.42 -18.53 2.28
CA ASN A 152 9.96 -18.59 2.46
C ASN A 152 9.46 -18.04 3.81
N GLN A 153 10.33 -17.85 4.80
CA GLN A 153 9.98 -17.19 6.06
C GLN A 153 10.08 -15.65 5.96
N GLN A 154 10.80 -15.13 4.97
CA GLN A 154 11.00 -13.70 4.76
C GLN A 154 10.12 -13.16 3.64
N VAL A 155 9.90 -13.96 2.59
CA VAL A 155 9.17 -13.57 1.38
C VAL A 155 7.91 -14.41 1.26
N ALA A 156 6.75 -13.78 1.43
CA ALA A 156 5.46 -14.39 1.17
C ALA A 156 5.17 -14.50 -0.34
N VAL A 157 4.31 -15.43 -0.72
CA VAL A 157 3.78 -15.53 -2.10
C VAL A 157 2.28 -15.33 -2.05
N THR A 158 1.74 -14.51 -2.94
CA THR A 158 0.30 -14.32 -3.09
C THR A 158 -0.03 -13.91 -4.54
N THR A 159 -1.29 -13.57 -4.81
CA THR A 159 -1.75 -12.98 -6.07
C THR A 159 -2.77 -11.88 -5.78
N ALA A 160 -2.95 -10.94 -6.70
CA ALA A 160 -3.90 -9.82 -6.56
C ALA A 160 -5.10 -9.99 -7.48
N HIS A 161 -6.30 -9.76 -6.94
CA HIS A 161 -7.56 -9.99 -7.62
C HIS A 161 -8.36 -8.71 -7.83
N SER A 162 -8.96 -8.54 -9.01
CA SER A 162 -10.04 -7.58 -9.22
C SER A 162 -11.27 -7.99 -8.42
N LEU A 163 -12.11 -7.04 -7.98
CA LEU A 163 -13.43 -7.35 -7.42
C LEU A 163 -14.40 -8.00 -8.42
N ASN A 164 -14.11 -7.96 -9.72
CA ASN A 164 -14.91 -8.62 -10.77
C ASN A 164 -14.93 -10.16 -10.66
N ILE A 165 -14.16 -10.75 -9.74
CA ILE A 165 -14.27 -12.16 -9.40
C ILE A 165 -15.53 -12.49 -8.57
N LEU A 166 -16.20 -11.48 -8.01
CA LEU A 166 -17.46 -11.64 -7.28
C LEU A 166 -18.65 -11.68 -8.25
N ALA A 167 -19.55 -12.65 -8.05
CA ALA A 167 -20.86 -12.65 -8.69
C ALA A 167 -21.90 -11.90 -7.85
N THR A 168 -21.73 -11.90 -6.53
CA THR A 168 -22.59 -11.19 -5.60
C THR A 168 -21.72 -10.44 -4.60
N SER A 169 -22.03 -9.17 -4.39
CA SER A 169 -21.34 -8.29 -3.43
C SER A 169 -22.30 -7.46 -2.59
N TYR A 170 -23.61 -7.52 -2.87
CA TYR A 170 -24.65 -6.85 -2.10
C TYR A 170 -25.82 -7.82 -1.77
N PRO A 171 -26.27 -7.88 -0.50
CA PRO A 171 -25.61 -7.27 0.66
C PRO A 171 -24.25 -7.95 0.95
N PRO A 172 -23.30 -7.29 1.65
CA PRO A 172 -21.96 -7.83 1.86
C PRO A 172 -21.92 -9.25 2.45
N SER A 173 -22.85 -9.60 3.35
CA SER A 173 -22.92 -10.95 3.93
C SER A 173 -23.27 -12.05 2.93
N ALA A 174 -23.82 -11.69 1.77
CA ALA A 174 -24.14 -12.60 0.67
C ALA A 174 -23.02 -12.66 -0.38
N GLY A 175 -21.86 -12.06 -0.08
CA GLY A 175 -20.71 -12.07 -0.95
C GLY A 175 -20.36 -13.47 -1.45
N ALA A 176 -20.23 -13.64 -2.77
CA ALA A 176 -19.94 -14.92 -3.40
C ALA A 176 -19.10 -14.72 -4.66
N PHE A 177 -18.12 -15.60 -4.86
CA PHE A 177 -17.35 -15.64 -6.09
C PHE A 177 -18.19 -16.13 -7.26
N ARG A 178 -17.80 -15.73 -8.47
CA ARG A 178 -18.38 -16.24 -9.70
C ARG A 178 -18.20 -17.75 -9.80
N GLN A 179 -19.28 -18.44 -10.17
CA GLN A 179 -19.31 -19.90 -10.24
C GLN A 179 -18.32 -20.45 -11.28
N ASP A 180 -18.12 -19.76 -12.40
CA ASP A 180 -17.18 -20.16 -13.45
C ASP A 180 -15.72 -20.00 -13.04
N LEU A 181 -15.43 -19.27 -11.96
CA LEU A 181 -14.08 -19.14 -11.39
C LEU A 181 -13.83 -20.08 -10.22
N ALA A 182 -14.85 -20.82 -9.76
CA ALA A 182 -14.76 -21.66 -8.56
C ALA A 182 -13.69 -22.75 -8.67
N GLU A 183 -13.47 -23.30 -9.89
CA GLU A 183 -12.44 -24.31 -10.15
C GLU A 183 -11.01 -23.78 -9.94
N TYR A 184 -10.81 -22.47 -10.11
CA TYR A 184 -9.52 -21.82 -9.88
C TYR A 184 -9.40 -21.28 -8.45
N LEU A 185 -10.47 -20.68 -7.92
CA LEU A 185 -10.47 -20.03 -6.61
C LEU A 185 -10.42 -21.03 -5.46
N GLN A 186 -11.16 -22.15 -5.51
CA GLN A 186 -11.14 -23.13 -4.42
C GLN A 186 -9.73 -23.68 -4.14
N PRO A 187 -8.97 -24.21 -5.12
CA PRO A 187 -7.63 -24.73 -4.85
C PRO A 187 -6.63 -23.60 -4.54
N LEU A 188 -6.82 -22.39 -5.08
CA LEU A 188 -6.00 -21.23 -4.75
C LEU A 188 -6.14 -20.83 -3.29
N LEU A 189 -7.38 -20.74 -2.78
CA LEU A 189 -7.65 -20.46 -1.37
C LEU A 189 -7.08 -21.57 -0.47
N ASN A 190 -7.24 -22.85 -0.85
CA ASN A 190 -6.64 -23.97 -0.12
C ASN A 190 -5.12 -23.83 -0.01
N PHE A 191 -4.45 -23.42 -1.09
CA PHE A 191 -3.01 -23.20 -1.09
C PHE A 191 -2.61 -21.99 -0.25
N GLN A 192 -3.32 -20.87 -0.37
CA GLN A 192 -3.03 -19.66 0.42
C GLN A 192 -3.21 -19.89 1.93
N ALA A 193 -4.24 -20.62 2.34
CA ALA A 193 -4.43 -21.07 3.72
C ALA A 193 -3.26 -21.92 4.21
N GLN A 194 -2.73 -22.84 3.38
CA GLN A 194 -1.59 -23.69 3.72
C GLN A 194 -0.28 -22.92 3.94
N ILE A 195 -0.08 -21.80 3.21
CA ILE A 195 1.13 -20.99 3.29
C ILE A 195 0.94 -19.70 4.12
N ASP A 196 -0.20 -19.56 4.81
CA ASP A 196 -0.55 -18.43 5.69
C ASP A 196 -0.32 -17.05 5.03
N THR A 197 -0.86 -16.87 3.82
CA THR A 197 -0.70 -15.65 3.02
C THR A 197 -2.03 -14.93 2.85
N PRO A 198 -2.06 -13.57 2.81
CA PRO A 198 -3.29 -12.83 2.61
C PRO A 198 -3.85 -12.97 1.18
N PHE A 199 -5.17 -12.87 1.06
CA PHE A 199 -5.87 -12.69 -0.20
C PHE A 199 -5.86 -11.20 -0.59
N LEU A 200 -5.15 -10.84 -1.66
CA LEU A 200 -5.04 -9.45 -2.08
C LEU A 200 -6.16 -9.06 -3.06
N ILE A 201 -6.79 -7.92 -2.83
CA ILE A 201 -7.80 -7.35 -3.73
C ILE A 201 -7.45 -5.95 -4.20
N ASN A 202 -7.76 -5.67 -5.46
CA ASN A 202 -7.81 -4.35 -6.04
C ASN A 202 -9.25 -3.85 -5.95
N ALA A 203 -9.51 -2.93 -5.02
CA ALA A 203 -10.86 -2.52 -4.62
C ALA A 203 -11.07 -1.03 -4.86
N TYR A 204 -11.95 -0.69 -5.80
CA TYR A 204 -12.18 0.68 -6.24
C TYR A 204 -13.68 1.04 -6.18
N PRO A 205 -14.14 1.71 -5.11
CA PRO A 205 -15.47 2.30 -5.07
C PRO A 205 -15.78 3.23 -6.25
N TYR A 206 -14.73 3.86 -6.81
CA TYR A 206 -14.82 4.70 -8.00
C TYR A 206 -15.54 4.02 -9.16
N PHE A 207 -15.22 2.76 -9.48
CA PHE A 207 -15.83 2.10 -10.65
C PHE A 207 -17.34 1.89 -10.47
N ALA A 208 -17.79 1.52 -9.26
CA ALA A 208 -19.22 1.38 -8.98
C ALA A 208 -19.97 2.70 -9.16
N TYR A 209 -19.39 3.82 -8.70
CA TYR A 209 -19.96 5.14 -8.91
C TYR A 209 -19.93 5.58 -10.37
N LYS A 210 -18.80 5.37 -11.06
CA LYS A 210 -18.63 5.70 -12.49
C LYS A 210 -19.69 5.00 -13.33
N ASP A 211 -19.96 3.73 -13.06
CA ASP A 211 -20.90 2.92 -13.84
C ASP A 211 -22.37 3.26 -13.55
N ASN A 212 -22.73 3.62 -12.30
CA ASN A 212 -24.11 3.89 -11.89
C ASN A 212 -24.24 5.11 -10.95
N PRO A 213 -23.88 6.33 -11.40
CA PRO A 213 -23.83 7.52 -10.53
C PRO A 213 -25.22 7.99 -10.03
N SER A 214 -26.30 7.53 -10.66
CA SER A 214 -27.68 7.79 -10.22
C SER A 214 -28.14 6.90 -9.07
N GLU A 215 -27.52 5.73 -8.89
CA GLU A 215 -27.91 4.74 -7.89
C GLU A 215 -26.90 4.63 -6.75
N VAL A 216 -25.61 4.83 -7.04
CA VAL A 216 -24.53 4.80 -6.06
C VAL A 216 -24.33 6.20 -5.49
N PRO A 217 -24.62 6.45 -4.19
CA PRO A 217 -24.46 7.78 -3.62
C PRO A 217 -22.98 8.18 -3.56
N LEU A 218 -22.64 9.37 -4.06
CA LEU A 218 -21.25 9.86 -4.08
C LEU A 218 -20.65 9.91 -2.66
N ASN A 219 -21.41 10.35 -1.66
CA ASN A 219 -20.92 10.42 -0.28
C ASN A 219 -20.54 9.04 0.27
N TYR A 220 -21.26 7.98 -0.12
CA TYR A 220 -21.01 6.60 0.33
C TYR A 220 -19.70 6.04 -0.22
N VAL A 221 -19.32 6.40 -1.45
CA VAL A 221 -18.04 5.98 -2.06
C VAL A 221 -16.87 6.88 -1.71
N LEU A 222 -17.12 8.06 -1.14
CA LEU A 222 -16.10 9.05 -0.73
C LEU A 222 -15.85 9.08 0.79
N PHE A 223 -16.40 8.14 1.57
CA PHE A 223 -16.34 8.13 3.04
C PHE A 223 -16.91 9.40 3.71
N GLN A 224 -17.78 10.12 3.02
CA GLN A 224 -18.44 11.33 3.53
C GLN A 224 -19.69 10.96 4.34
N PRO A 225 -20.19 11.83 5.23
CA PRO A 225 -21.43 11.59 5.95
C PRO A 225 -22.60 11.23 5.00
N ASN A 226 -23.24 10.10 5.29
CA ASN A 226 -24.36 9.55 4.52
C ASN A 226 -25.17 8.59 5.42
N GLU A 227 -26.33 8.14 4.93
CA GLU A 227 -27.20 7.22 5.67
C GLU A 227 -26.65 5.80 5.78
N GLY A 228 -25.58 5.47 5.04
CA GLY A 228 -24.98 4.14 4.96
C GLY A 228 -25.93 3.08 4.38
N LEU A 229 -25.49 1.83 4.45
CA LEU A 229 -26.28 0.65 4.10
C LEU A 229 -26.21 -0.35 5.24
N THR A 230 -27.37 -0.84 5.67
CA THR A 230 -27.45 -1.91 6.67
C THR A 230 -27.68 -3.24 5.98
N ASP A 231 -26.77 -4.17 6.21
CA ASP A 231 -26.90 -5.54 5.74
C ASP A 231 -28.10 -6.22 6.41
N PRO A 232 -29.09 -6.72 5.65
CA PRO A 232 -30.37 -7.19 6.20
C PRO A 232 -30.27 -8.53 6.92
N PHE A 233 -29.17 -9.27 6.75
CA PHE A 233 -28.99 -10.60 7.35
C PHE A 233 -28.13 -10.54 8.61
N THR A 234 -27.16 -9.61 8.66
CA THR A 234 -26.22 -9.47 9.77
C THR A 234 -26.48 -8.25 10.65
N ASN A 235 -27.32 -7.31 10.20
CA ASN A 235 -27.51 -5.98 10.79
C ASN A 235 -26.22 -5.15 10.90
N LEU A 236 -25.16 -5.53 10.18
CA LEU A 236 -23.94 -4.73 10.10
C LEU A 236 -24.20 -3.48 9.26
N HIS A 237 -23.77 -2.34 9.78
CA HIS A 237 -23.92 -1.05 9.13
C HIS A 237 -22.62 -0.64 8.44
N TYR A 238 -22.71 -0.36 7.14
CA TYR A 238 -21.62 0.10 6.31
C TYR A 238 -21.83 1.57 5.99
N ASP A 239 -20.99 2.44 6.52
CA ASP A 239 -21.01 3.88 6.23
C ASP A 239 -20.23 4.22 4.94
N ASN A 240 -19.54 3.25 4.35
CA ASN A 240 -18.79 3.42 3.12
C ASN A 240 -18.69 2.13 2.28
N MET A 241 -18.52 2.30 0.97
CA MET A 241 -18.47 1.18 0.03
C MET A 241 -17.22 0.30 0.15
N LEU A 242 -16.05 0.88 0.45
CA LEU A 242 -14.81 0.08 0.51
C LEU A 242 -14.92 -1.02 1.58
N TYR A 243 -15.50 -0.70 2.74
CA TYR A 243 -15.71 -1.68 3.82
C TYR A 243 -16.71 -2.76 3.42
N ALA A 244 -17.79 -2.37 2.72
CA ALA A 244 -18.75 -3.31 2.17
C ALA A 244 -18.11 -4.26 1.13
N GLN A 245 -17.23 -3.74 0.27
CA GLN A 245 -16.48 -4.56 -0.71
C GLN A 245 -15.53 -5.56 -0.04
N ILE A 246 -14.80 -5.12 0.99
CA ILE A 246 -13.89 -6.00 1.76
C ILE A 246 -14.69 -7.13 2.44
N ASP A 247 -15.81 -6.80 3.10
CA ASP A 247 -16.61 -7.80 3.81
C ASP A 247 -17.40 -8.72 2.87
N ALA A 248 -17.71 -8.27 1.65
CA ALA A 248 -18.21 -9.13 0.58
C ALA A 248 -17.17 -10.19 0.17
N VAL A 249 -15.89 -9.81 0.07
CA VAL A 249 -14.81 -10.77 -0.22
C VAL A 249 -14.61 -11.73 0.93
N TYR A 250 -14.62 -11.27 2.19
CA TYR A 250 -14.57 -12.18 3.35
C TYR A 250 -15.74 -13.18 3.34
N SER A 251 -16.94 -12.73 3.00
CA SER A 251 -18.11 -13.60 2.90
C SER A 251 -17.97 -14.63 1.78
N ALA A 252 -17.41 -14.23 0.62
CA ALA A 252 -17.13 -15.14 -0.50
C ALA A 252 -16.08 -16.20 -0.14
N ILE A 253 -15.00 -15.81 0.54
CA ILE A 253 -13.97 -16.73 1.04
C ILE A 253 -14.58 -17.71 2.05
N LYS A 254 -15.43 -17.22 2.96
CA LYS A 254 -16.16 -18.04 3.94
C LYS A 254 -17.11 -19.04 3.27
N ALA A 255 -17.80 -18.64 2.20
CA ALA A 255 -18.65 -19.53 1.42
C ALA A 255 -17.86 -20.69 0.77
N MET A 256 -16.57 -20.48 0.50
CA MET A 256 -15.62 -21.50 -0.01
C MET A 256 -14.94 -22.31 1.11
N GLY A 257 -15.38 -22.16 2.36
CA GLY A 257 -14.93 -22.95 3.51
C GLY A 257 -13.75 -22.39 4.29
N HIS A 258 -13.30 -21.16 3.98
CA HIS A 258 -12.12 -20.55 4.60
C HIS A 258 -12.49 -19.40 5.55
N THR A 259 -11.92 -19.39 6.76
CA THR A 259 -12.18 -18.32 7.75
C THR A 259 -10.89 -17.72 8.34
N ASP A 260 -9.78 -18.33 7.96
CA ASP A 260 -8.40 -18.16 8.36
C ASP A 260 -7.60 -17.26 7.40
N ILE A 261 -8.14 -17.00 6.20
CA ILE A 261 -7.50 -16.13 5.21
C ILE A 261 -7.89 -14.67 5.46
N ASN A 262 -6.89 -13.82 5.66
CA ASN A 262 -7.06 -12.37 5.78
C ASN A 262 -7.12 -11.72 4.39
N VAL A 263 -8.00 -10.74 4.23
CA VAL A 263 -8.10 -9.89 3.02
C VAL A 263 -7.28 -8.62 3.23
N ARG A 264 -6.48 -8.27 2.23
CA ARG A 264 -5.74 -6.98 2.18
C ARG A 264 -5.93 -6.31 0.84
N ILE A 265 -5.78 -4.99 0.81
CA ILE A 265 -6.05 -4.18 -0.37
C ILE A 265 -4.72 -3.89 -1.05
N SER A 266 -4.49 -4.51 -2.19
CA SER A 266 -3.28 -4.30 -2.98
C SER A 266 -3.34 -3.06 -3.86
N GLU A 267 -4.54 -2.53 -4.10
CA GLU A 267 -4.79 -1.28 -4.80
C GLU A 267 -6.14 -0.68 -4.42
N THR A 268 -6.15 0.62 -4.17
CA THR A 268 -7.37 1.43 -4.17
C THR A 268 -6.99 2.90 -4.40
N GLY A 269 -7.85 3.66 -5.05
CA GLY A 269 -7.59 5.06 -5.36
C GLY A 269 -8.74 5.70 -6.10
N TRP A 270 -8.56 6.97 -6.47
CA TRP A 270 -9.57 7.74 -7.19
C TRP A 270 -8.88 8.67 -8.20
N PRO A 271 -9.29 8.66 -9.48
CA PRO A 271 -8.65 9.48 -10.50
C PRO A 271 -9.04 10.95 -10.39
N SER A 272 -8.06 11.83 -10.51
CA SER A 272 -8.23 13.30 -10.45
C SER A 272 -8.78 13.94 -11.73
N LYS A 273 -8.82 13.18 -12.82
CA LYS A 273 -9.31 13.62 -14.13
C LYS A 273 -9.68 12.42 -14.98
N GLY A 274 -10.86 12.45 -15.60
CA GLY A 274 -11.30 11.43 -16.55
C GLY A 274 -11.81 12.02 -17.87
N ASP A 275 -12.24 11.13 -18.75
CA ASP A 275 -13.00 11.45 -19.96
C ASP A 275 -14.44 11.91 -19.60
N ALA A 276 -15.22 12.33 -20.60
CA ALA A 276 -16.55 12.91 -20.38
C ALA A 276 -17.56 11.91 -19.79
N ASP A 277 -17.36 10.61 -20.02
CA ASP A 277 -18.17 9.49 -19.51
C ASP A 277 -17.64 8.91 -18.19
N GLU A 278 -16.57 9.48 -17.63
CA GLU A 278 -15.94 9.02 -16.39
C GLU A 278 -16.45 9.80 -15.18
N ALA A 279 -17.73 9.62 -14.88
CA ALA A 279 -18.41 10.31 -13.79
C ALA A 279 -17.64 10.21 -12.46
N GLY A 280 -17.42 11.36 -11.82
CA GLY A 280 -16.75 11.46 -10.53
C GLY A 280 -15.22 11.58 -10.60
N ALA A 281 -14.58 11.44 -11.77
CA ALA A 281 -13.13 11.61 -11.92
C ALA A 281 -12.72 13.09 -11.91
N THR A 282 -12.68 13.68 -10.71
CA THR A 282 -12.34 15.09 -10.48
C THR A 282 -11.27 15.23 -9.41
N LEU A 283 -10.54 16.34 -9.45
CA LEU A 283 -9.49 16.66 -8.47
C LEU A 283 -10.07 16.71 -7.04
N GLU A 284 -11.26 17.30 -6.88
CA GLU A 284 -11.96 17.38 -5.60
C GLU A 284 -12.32 15.99 -5.05
N ASN A 285 -12.91 15.11 -5.85
CA ASN A 285 -13.27 13.78 -5.39
C ASN A 285 -12.04 12.92 -5.10
N ALA A 286 -10.96 13.04 -5.89
CA ALA A 286 -9.71 12.34 -5.62
C ALA A 286 -9.08 12.78 -4.30
N GLN A 287 -9.09 14.09 -4.03
CA GLN A 287 -8.63 14.65 -2.76
C GLN A 287 -9.46 14.11 -1.59
N ILE A 288 -10.79 14.10 -1.72
CA ILE A 288 -11.69 13.63 -0.66
C ILE A 288 -11.49 12.13 -0.41
N TYR A 289 -11.50 11.30 -1.47
CA TYR A 289 -11.37 9.85 -1.34
C TYR A 289 -10.07 9.47 -0.64
N ASN A 290 -8.93 9.94 -1.18
CA ASN A 290 -7.62 9.57 -0.65
C ASN A 290 -7.37 10.21 0.73
N GLY A 291 -7.81 11.45 0.96
CA GLY A 291 -7.70 12.09 2.27
C GLY A 291 -8.48 11.35 3.35
N ASN A 292 -9.75 11.02 3.08
CA ASN A 292 -10.58 10.28 4.03
C ASN A 292 -10.09 8.85 4.23
N LEU A 293 -9.63 8.18 3.17
CA LEU A 293 -9.03 6.85 3.26
C LEU A 293 -7.85 6.84 4.25
N LEU A 294 -6.93 7.80 4.11
CA LEU A 294 -5.78 7.91 5.00
C LEU A 294 -6.20 8.20 6.44
N GLN A 295 -7.22 9.04 6.65
CA GLN A 295 -7.78 9.28 7.98
C GLN A 295 -8.34 8.00 8.62
N ARG A 296 -9.02 7.15 7.84
CA ARG A 296 -9.54 5.86 8.30
C ARG A 296 -8.41 4.88 8.67
N ILE A 297 -7.31 4.89 7.91
CA ILE A 297 -6.09 4.11 8.20
C ILE A 297 -5.42 4.60 9.50
N GLU A 298 -5.25 5.92 9.69
CA GLU A 298 -4.68 6.50 10.93
C GLU A 298 -5.49 6.11 12.17
N GLN A 299 -6.81 6.03 12.04
CA GLN A 299 -7.72 5.61 13.10
C GLN A 299 -7.68 4.09 13.36
N LYS A 300 -6.90 3.33 12.58
CA LYS A 300 -6.78 1.86 12.64
C LYS A 300 -8.15 1.18 12.57
N GLN A 301 -9.07 1.74 11.78
CA GLN A 301 -10.40 1.17 11.62
C GLN A 301 -10.33 -0.16 10.87
N GLY A 302 -11.08 -1.14 11.38
CA GLY A 302 -11.45 -2.34 10.63
C GLY A 302 -12.82 -2.16 9.97
N THR A 303 -13.24 -3.18 9.23
CA THR A 303 -14.58 -3.22 8.62
C THR A 303 -15.65 -3.64 9.65
N PRO A 304 -16.95 -3.43 9.39
CA PRO A 304 -18.01 -3.89 10.28
C PRO A 304 -17.95 -5.38 10.62
N ALA A 305 -17.60 -6.27 9.67
CA ALA A 305 -17.48 -7.70 9.94
C ALA A 305 -16.13 -8.11 10.56
N LYS A 306 -15.09 -7.25 10.45
CA LYS A 306 -13.74 -7.48 11.01
C LYS A 306 -13.22 -6.25 11.77
N PRO A 307 -13.91 -5.78 12.84
CA PRO A 307 -13.59 -4.51 13.49
C PRO A 307 -12.23 -4.51 14.22
N SER A 308 -11.72 -5.69 14.57
CA SER A 308 -10.42 -5.85 15.24
C SER A 308 -9.23 -6.00 14.28
N VAL A 309 -9.47 -6.04 12.97
CA VAL A 309 -8.43 -6.15 11.95
C VAL A 309 -8.39 -4.83 11.19
N PRO A 310 -7.41 -3.95 11.46
CA PRO A 310 -7.26 -2.71 10.73
C PRO A 310 -7.13 -2.98 9.23
N ILE A 311 -7.70 -2.08 8.42
CA ILE A 311 -7.51 -2.15 6.97
C ILE A 311 -6.02 -2.00 6.61
N ASP A 312 -5.53 -2.88 5.73
CA ASP A 312 -4.17 -2.86 5.22
C ASP A 312 -4.20 -2.58 3.71
N ILE A 313 -3.64 -1.44 3.30
CA ILE A 313 -3.91 -0.82 2.00
C ILE A 313 -2.64 -0.37 1.32
N TYR A 314 -2.56 -0.63 0.02
CA TYR A 314 -1.68 0.05 -0.93
C TYR A 314 -2.50 1.04 -1.77
N VAL A 315 -2.17 2.32 -1.66
CA VAL A 315 -2.85 3.40 -2.39
C VAL A 315 -2.33 3.45 -3.82
N PHE A 316 -3.26 3.44 -4.78
CA PHE A 316 -3.01 3.54 -6.20
C PHE A 316 -3.24 5.00 -6.65
N ALA A 317 -2.22 5.75 -7.06
CA ALA A 317 -0.79 5.40 -7.10
C ALA A 317 0.11 6.59 -6.73
N LEU A 318 1.42 6.35 -6.63
CA LEU A 318 2.38 7.41 -6.27
C LEU A 318 2.39 8.57 -7.27
N PHE A 319 2.45 8.26 -8.58
CA PHE A 319 2.56 9.25 -9.64
C PHE A 319 1.45 9.12 -10.68
N ASN A 320 1.17 10.22 -11.37
CA ASN A 320 0.45 10.18 -12.65
C ASN A 320 1.32 9.49 -13.71
N GLU A 321 0.79 8.44 -14.33
CA GLU A 321 1.52 7.58 -15.26
C GLU A 321 1.10 7.86 -16.72
N ASN A 322 1.83 8.74 -17.40
CA ASN A 322 1.40 9.32 -18.68
C ASN A 322 1.35 8.35 -19.88
N LEU A 323 1.92 7.13 -19.76
CA LEU A 323 1.89 6.12 -20.81
C LEU A 323 0.85 5.02 -20.56
N LYS A 324 0.06 5.10 -19.47
CA LYS A 324 -0.99 4.11 -19.24
C LYS A 324 -2.03 4.14 -20.38
N PRO A 325 -2.36 2.98 -20.98
CA PRO A 325 -3.37 2.89 -22.02
C PRO A 325 -4.78 3.08 -21.43
N GLY A 326 -5.78 3.18 -22.29
CA GLY A 326 -7.18 3.27 -21.87
C GLY A 326 -7.66 4.71 -21.62
N PRO A 327 -8.70 4.91 -20.81
CA PRO A 327 -9.35 6.20 -20.63
C PRO A 327 -8.46 7.20 -19.88
N THR A 328 -8.86 8.48 -19.87
CA THR A 328 -8.06 9.55 -19.27
C THR A 328 -7.81 9.35 -17.79
N SER A 329 -8.75 8.76 -17.05
CA SER A 329 -8.56 8.40 -15.64
C SER A 329 -7.29 7.60 -15.35
N GLU A 330 -6.93 6.64 -16.21
CA GLU A 330 -5.77 5.76 -16.03
C GLU A 330 -4.45 6.54 -15.89
N ARG A 331 -4.36 7.74 -16.47
CA ARG A 331 -3.17 8.61 -16.41
C ARG A 331 -3.19 9.60 -15.24
N ASN A 332 -4.23 9.58 -14.40
CA ASN A 332 -4.55 10.63 -13.43
C ASN A 332 -4.88 10.11 -12.00
N TYR A 333 -4.42 8.91 -11.62
CA TYR A 333 -4.55 8.34 -10.28
C TYR A 333 -3.47 8.79 -9.27
N GLY A 334 -2.44 9.49 -9.72
CA GLY A 334 -1.30 9.87 -8.91
C GLY A 334 -1.64 10.77 -7.74
N LEU A 335 -1.04 10.51 -6.58
CA LEU A 335 -0.97 11.48 -5.48
C LEU A 335 -0.02 12.64 -5.81
N TYR A 336 0.99 12.38 -6.64
CA TYR A 336 2.01 13.36 -7.07
C TYR A 336 2.10 13.45 -8.59
N TYR A 337 2.44 14.63 -9.08
CA TYR A 337 2.95 14.79 -10.43
C TYR A 337 4.38 14.25 -10.52
N PRO A 338 4.86 13.92 -11.74
CA PRO A 338 6.22 13.42 -11.94
C PRO A 338 7.35 14.38 -11.53
N ASP A 339 7.08 15.66 -11.29
CA ASP A 339 8.07 16.60 -10.75
C ASP A 339 8.23 16.52 -9.21
N GLY A 340 7.34 15.77 -8.54
CA GLY A 340 7.27 15.61 -7.09
C GLY A 340 6.33 16.59 -6.39
N THR A 341 5.60 17.43 -7.14
CA THR A 341 4.54 18.27 -6.57
C THR A 341 3.27 17.45 -6.30
N PRO A 342 2.56 17.67 -5.18
CA PRO A 342 1.31 16.98 -4.92
C PRO A 342 0.22 17.40 -5.91
N VAL A 343 -0.58 16.44 -6.41
CA VAL A 343 -1.73 16.75 -7.30
C VAL A 343 -2.83 17.48 -6.53
N TYR A 344 -3.01 17.12 -5.26
CA TYR A 344 -3.94 17.74 -4.31
C TYR A 344 -3.41 17.60 -2.89
N SER A 345 -3.92 18.42 -1.97
CA SER A 345 -3.51 18.36 -0.57
C SER A 345 -4.23 17.22 0.16
N LEU A 346 -3.47 16.24 0.64
CA LEU A 346 -3.99 15.10 1.40
C LEU A 346 -4.26 15.42 2.88
N GLY A 347 -4.12 16.68 3.31
CA GLY A 347 -4.26 17.05 4.72
C GLY A 347 -3.21 16.45 5.66
N LEU A 348 -2.28 15.64 5.13
CA LEU A 348 -1.06 15.19 5.81
C LEU A 348 -0.19 16.42 6.08
N GLN A 349 -0.30 16.98 7.27
CA GLN A 349 0.46 18.15 7.68
C GLN A 349 1.94 17.77 7.85
N ARG A 350 2.68 17.71 6.73
CA ARG A 350 4.13 17.52 6.71
C ARG A 350 4.72 18.45 5.67
N TYR A 351 5.57 19.35 6.16
CA TYR A 351 6.38 20.23 5.35
C TYR A 351 7.26 19.39 4.40
N LEU A 352 6.96 19.46 3.10
CA LEU A 352 7.97 19.16 2.09
C LEU A 352 9.03 20.28 2.19
N PRO A 353 10.33 19.97 2.26
CA PRO A 353 11.31 20.92 1.76
C PRO A 353 10.98 21.17 0.29
N GLU A 354 10.87 22.44 -0.11
CA GLU A 354 10.78 22.80 -1.53
C GLU A 354 11.91 22.07 -2.28
N LEU A 355 11.53 21.37 -3.35
CA LEU A 355 12.43 20.57 -4.19
C LEU A 355 13.37 21.51 -4.98
N TYR A 356 14.31 22.16 -4.32
CA TYR A 356 15.34 22.93 -4.98
C TYR A 356 16.39 22.00 -5.59
N SER A 357 16.62 22.21 -6.88
CA SER A 357 17.73 21.70 -7.66
C SER A 357 19.04 21.95 -6.92
N ALA A 358 19.73 20.89 -6.49
CA ALA A 358 21.06 21.01 -5.93
C ALA A 358 22.05 21.40 -7.05
N VAL A 359 22.21 22.71 -7.26
CA VAL A 359 23.40 23.27 -7.91
C VAL A 359 24.10 24.17 -6.90
N SER A 360 25.34 23.79 -6.62
CA SER A 360 26.41 24.51 -5.90
C SER A 360 26.67 24.05 -4.46
N ALA A 361 27.78 23.32 -4.35
CA ALA A 361 28.55 23.14 -3.14
C ALA A 361 29.16 24.48 -2.73
N ALA A 362 28.78 25.00 -1.56
CA ALA A 362 29.59 25.91 -0.77
C ALA A 362 29.20 25.71 0.70
N GLY A 363 30.13 25.18 1.48
CA GLY A 363 29.91 24.78 2.86
C GLY A 363 29.54 25.96 3.75
N THR A 364 28.40 25.86 4.43
CA THR A 364 28.13 26.63 5.63
C THR A 364 27.97 25.62 6.77
N ARG A 365 28.98 25.55 7.64
CA ARG A 365 28.92 24.71 8.84
C ARG A 365 27.90 25.31 9.80
N VAL A 366 26.69 24.78 9.83
CA VAL A 366 25.75 25.01 10.92
C VAL A 366 26.24 24.18 12.10
N LEU A 367 26.82 24.83 13.12
CA LEU A 367 27.08 24.14 14.38
C LEU A 367 25.74 23.75 15.01
N PRO A 368 25.56 22.49 15.46
CA PRO A 368 24.36 22.11 16.18
C PRO A 368 24.26 22.91 17.48
N PHE A 369 23.07 23.44 17.75
CA PHE A 369 22.66 24.21 18.93
C PHE A 369 23.09 23.59 20.29
N PHE A 370 23.47 22.31 20.29
CA PHE A 370 23.96 21.58 21.46
C PHE A 370 25.36 21.95 21.94
N VAL A 371 26.23 22.51 21.08
CA VAL A 371 27.60 22.89 21.51
C VAL A 371 27.62 24.21 22.30
N VAL A 372 26.60 25.06 22.11
CA VAL A 372 26.52 26.36 22.79
C VAL A 372 26.05 26.23 24.24
N LEU A 373 25.21 25.23 24.56
CA LEU A 373 24.67 25.06 25.92
C LEU A 373 25.67 24.45 26.93
N VAL A 374 26.62 23.63 26.45
CA VAL A 374 27.64 23.01 27.33
C VAL A 374 28.69 24.03 27.77
N SER A 375 28.91 25.08 26.97
CA SER A 375 29.87 26.15 27.27
C SER A 375 29.36 27.18 28.29
N ILE A 376 28.03 27.37 28.38
CA ILE A 376 27.42 28.33 29.33
C ILE A 376 27.29 27.72 30.73
N THR A 377 27.11 26.40 30.83
CA THR A 377 27.02 25.70 32.12
C THR A 377 28.37 25.52 32.79
N THR A 378 29.48 25.48 32.04
CA THR A 378 30.84 25.46 32.59
C THR A 378 31.32 26.83 33.06
N PHE A 379 30.82 27.94 32.50
CA PHE A 379 31.18 29.30 32.95
C PHE A 379 30.51 29.70 34.27
N LEU A 380 29.33 29.15 34.58
CA LEU A 380 28.62 29.38 35.84
C LEU A 380 29.07 28.47 37.00
N MET A 381 30.02 27.56 36.77
CA MET A 381 30.66 26.75 37.82
C MET A 381 32.02 27.30 38.31
N LEU A 382 32.47 28.44 37.78
CA LEU A 382 33.75 29.06 38.13
C LEU A 382 33.64 30.45 38.79
N ILE A 383 32.46 30.83 39.29
CA ILE A 383 32.26 32.02 40.15
C ILE A 383 31.58 31.62 41.44
#